data_AF-A0ABD2R9Y9-F1
#
_entry.id   AF-A0ABD2R9Y9-F1
#
_cell.length_a   1.000
_cell.length_b   1.000
_cell.length_c   1.000
_cell.angle_alpha   90.00
_cell.angle_beta   90.00
_cell.angle_gamma   90.00
#
_symmetry.space_group_name_H-M   'P 1'
#
loop_
_entity.id
_entity.type
_entity.pdbx_description
1 polymer ?
#
loop_
_entity_poly.entity_id
_entity_poly.type
_entity_poly.pdbx_seq_one_letter_code
_entity_poly.pdbx_strand_id
1 'polypeptide(L)'
;MVEAGKPNLVDYFPFLRKIDPQGRRRRMTNHFTKVLQLMSGLIDERLNERKMGNHTNGDVLDSLLNICPQEIDRNHIEHLFLDMFVAGSDTTSNTLEWAMAELLKNPHTLEKAQEELAQVIGRGKLIDEADVAKLSYLRCVVKETFRIHPPAPFLIPRKAVEDVEFCGYIIPKDSSSCERMGNRARL
;
A
#
# COMPACT_ATOMS: atom_id res chain seq x y z
N MET A 1 -6.54 -6.79 -4.66
CA MET A 1 -5.69 -6.84 -5.88
C MET A 1 -5.41 -8.26 -6.43
N VAL A 2 -6.39 -9.16 -6.46
CA VAL A 2 -6.15 -10.58 -6.77
C VAL A 2 -5.64 -10.84 -8.20
N GLU A 3 -6.09 -10.06 -9.18
CA GLU A 3 -5.63 -10.24 -10.57
C GLU A 3 -4.19 -9.76 -10.80
N ALA A 4 -3.69 -8.83 -9.97
CA ALA A 4 -2.34 -8.28 -10.08
C ALA A 4 -1.28 -9.22 -9.50
N GLY A 5 -1.63 -10.00 -8.47
CA GLY A 5 -0.72 -10.95 -7.82
C GLY A 5 -0.58 -12.31 -8.53
N LYS A 6 -1.33 -12.56 -9.61
CA LYS A 6 -1.27 -13.85 -10.33
C LYS A 6 -0.24 -13.77 -11.46
N PRO A 7 0.62 -14.79 -11.63
CA PRO A 7 1.54 -14.84 -12.76
C PRO A 7 0.81 -14.68 -14.10
N ASN A 8 1.34 -13.81 -14.96
CA ASN A 8 0.81 -13.53 -16.29
C ASN A 8 1.82 -13.96 -17.37
N LEU A 9 1.39 -14.77 -18.33
CA LEU A 9 2.23 -15.32 -19.39
C LEU A 9 2.86 -14.24 -20.26
N VAL A 10 2.20 -13.10 -20.41
CA VAL A 10 2.71 -11.98 -21.23
C VAL A 10 3.92 -11.27 -20.60
N ASP A 11 4.17 -11.50 -19.31
CA ASP A 11 5.34 -10.96 -18.60
C ASP A 11 6.59 -11.79 -18.89
N TYR A 12 6.42 -13.10 -19.13
CA TYR A 12 7.50 -14.03 -19.48
C TYR A 12 7.70 -14.16 -21.01
N PHE A 13 6.62 -14.03 -21.79
CA PHE A 13 6.62 -14.20 -23.23
C PHE A 13 6.09 -12.93 -23.92
N PRO A 14 6.95 -11.95 -24.23
CA PRO A 14 6.54 -10.63 -24.74
C PRO A 14 5.71 -10.69 -26.04
N PHE A 15 5.89 -11.71 -26.87
CA PHE A 15 5.12 -11.88 -28.11
C PHE A 15 3.62 -12.14 -27.85
N LEU A 16 3.24 -12.64 -26.66
CA LEU A 16 1.84 -12.86 -26.27
C LEU A 16 1.13 -11.56 -25.83
N ARG A 17 1.84 -10.43 -25.67
CA ARG A 17 1.25 -9.16 -25.21
C ARG A 17 0.10 -8.66 -26.07
N LYS A 18 0.08 -8.99 -27.36
CA LYS A 18 -0.96 -8.53 -28.29
C LYS A 18 -2.28 -9.29 -28.15
N ILE A 19 -2.25 -10.54 -27.66
CA ILE A 19 -3.44 -11.41 -27.65
C ILE A 19 -4.09 -11.53 -26.26
N ASP A 20 -3.40 -11.12 -25.18
CA ASP A 20 -3.87 -11.22 -23.78
C ASP A 20 -4.51 -12.60 -23.49
N PRO A 21 -3.73 -13.70 -23.59
CA PRO A 21 -4.29 -15.06 -23.65
C PRO A 21 -5.03 -15.46 -22.37
N GLN A 22 -4.67 -14.85 -21.23
CA GLN A 22 -5.34 -15.09 -19.94
C GLN A 22 -6.46 -14.05 -19.67
N GLY A 23 -6.72 -13.12 -20.59
CA GLY A 23 -7.68 -12.02 -20.45
C GLY A 23 -7.41 -11.11 -19.24
N ARG A 24 -6.18 -11.15 -18.71
CA ARG A 24 -5.80 -10.49 -17.45
C ARG A 24 -5.77 -8.99 -17.65
N ARG A 25 -5.16 -8.53 -18.74
CA ARG A 25 -5.09 -7.10 -19.06
C ARG A 25 -6.49 -6.53 -19.21
N ARG A 26 -7.38 -7.21 -19.96
CA ARG A 26 -8.77 -6.79 -20.12
C ARG A 26 -9.53 -6.70 -18.81
N ARG A 27 -9.46 -7.73 -17.95
CA ARG A 27 -10.13 -7.71 -16.64
C ARG A 27 -9.56 -6.62 -15.74
N MET A 28 -8.25 -6.47 -15.72
CA MET A 28 -7.56 -5.44 -14.95
C MET A 28 -8.01 -4.05 -15.38
N THR A 29 -8.04 -3.76 -16.68
CA THR A 29 -8.58 -2.51 -17.23
C THR A 29 -10.01 -2.27 -16.77
N ASN A 30 -10.90 -3.26 -16.87
CA ASN A 30 -12.29 -3.10 -16.42
C ASN A 30 -12.39 -2.75 -14.92
N HIS A 31 -11.54 -3.33 -14.07
CA HIS A 31 -11.51 -3.00 -12.65
C HIS A 31 -10.98 -1.58 -12.41
N PHE A 32 -9.85 -1.23 -13.02
CA PHE A 32 -9.27 0.12 -12.88
C PHE A 32 -10.18 1.20 -13.44
N THR A 33 -10.88 0.98 -14.55
CA THR A 33 -11.85 1.94 -15.10
C THR A 33 -12.94 2.25 -14.09
N LYS A 34 -13.48 1.24 -13.39
CA LYS A 34 -14.51 1.47 -12.35
C LYS A 34 -13.96 2.27 -11.17
N VAL A 35 -12.76 1.95 -10.70
CA VAL A 35 -12.15 2.69 -9.58
C VAL A 35 -11.82 4.13 -10.00
N LEU A 36 -11.24 4.33 -11.18
CA LEU A 36 -10.97 5.67 -11.71
C LEU A 36 -12.25 6.49 -11.86
N GLN A 37 -13.35 5.91 -12.35
CA GLN A 37 -14.64 6.59 -12.41
C GLN A 37 -15.13 7.07 -11.03
N LEU A 38 -14.94 6.26 -9.98
CA LEU A 38 -15.26 6.67 -8.61
C LEU A 38 -14.35 7.82 -8.15
N MET A 39 -13.05 7.74 -8.42
CA MET A 39 -12.10 8.79 -8.05
C MET A 39 -12.38 10.11 -8.78
N SER A 40 -12.64 10.07 -10.09
CA SER A 40 -13.06 11.24 -10.87
C SER A 40 -14.33 11.86 -10.29
N GLY A 41 -15.32 11.04 -9.90
CA GLY A 41 -16.54 11.51 -9.27
C GLY A 41 -16.30 12.27 -7.96
N LEU A 42 -15.44 11.73 -7.08
CA LEU A 42 -15.06 12.40 -5.83
C LEU A 42 -14.33 13.72 -6.06
N ILE A 43 -13.46 13.78 -7.08
CA ILE A 43 -12.76 15.00 -7.47
C ILE A 43 -13.74 16.05 -8.00
N ASP A 44 -14.69 15.65 -8.86
CA ASP A 44 -15.70 16.54 -9.40
C ASP A 44 -16.62 17.10 -8.31
N GLU A 45 -17.04 16.25 -7.36
CA GLU A 45 -17.80 16.66 -6.18
C GLU A 45 -17.04 17.71 -5.37
N ARG A 46 -15.77 17.46 -5.03
CA ARG A 46 -14.92 18.40 -4.28
C ARG A 46 -14.73 19.73 -5.02
N LEU A 47 -14.52 19.69 -6.34
CA LEU A 47 -14.38 20.90 -7.15
C LEU A 47 -15.68 21.73 -7.16
N ASN A 48 -16.85 21.09 -7.14
CA ASN A 48 -18.13 21.78 -7.06
C ASN A 48 -18.35 22.40 -5.67
N GLU A 49 -18.01 21.70 -4.59
CA GLU A 49 -18.07 22.24 -3.22
C GLU A 49 -17.22 23.52 -3.09
N ARG A 50 -16.00 23.50 -3.64
CA ARG A 50 -15.10 24.67 -3.65
C ARG A 50 -15.69 25.86 -4.40
N LYS A 51 -16.35 25.62 -5.55
CA LYS A 51 -17.04 26.69 -6.31
C LYS A 51 -18.20 27.29 -5.53
N MET A 52 -18.87 26.50 -4.70
CA MET A 52 -19.99 26.95 -3.86
C MET A 52 -19.53 27.71 -2.60
N GLY A 53 -18.22 27.89 -2.41
CA GLY A 53 -17.66 28.60 -1.26
C GLY A 53 -17.65 27.78 0.04
N ASN A 54 -17.85 26.45 -0.04
CA ASN A 54 -17.69 25.57 1.11
C ASN A 54 -16.22 25.49 1.51
N HIS A 55 -15.96 25.43 2.82
CA HIS A 55 -14.61 25.27 3.35
C HIS A 55 -13.98 23.94 2.91
N THR A 56 -12.71 24.00 2.52
CA THR A 56 -11.87 22.83 2.24
C THR A 56 -11.67 22.01 3.51
N ASN A 57 -11.79 20.68 3.40
CA ASN A 57 -11.63 19.72 4.50
C ASN A 57 -10.17 19.53 4.92
N GLY A 58 -9.21 20.18 4.23
CA GLY A 58 -7.79 20.12 4.58
C GLY A 58 -7.18 18.72 4.40
N ASP A 59 -7.82 17.89 3.56
CA ASP A 59 -7.38 16.53 3.29
C ASP A 59 -6.33 16.47 2.16
N VAL A 60 -5.89 15.26 1.84
CA VAL A 60 -4.88 15.03 0.79
C VAL A 60 -5.39 15.49 -0.56
N LEU A 61 -6.66 15.24 -0.90
CA LEU A 61 -7.24 15.68 -2.16
C LEU A 61 -7.23 17.20 -2.24
N ASP A 62 -7.56 17.89 -1.15
CA ASP A 62 -7.49 19.34 -1.11
C ASP A 62 -6.08 19.88 -1.31
N SER A 63 -5.10 19.21 -0.69
CA SER A 63 -3.69 19.53 -0.85
C SER A 63 -3.25 19.37 -2.31
N LEU A 64 -3.65 18.29 -2.97
CA LEU A 64 -3.34 18.05 -4.39
C LEU A 64 -4.01 19.07 -5.32
N LEU A 65 -5.26 19.44 -5.06
CA LEU A 65 -5.99 20.43 -5.85
C LEU A 65 -5.46 21.87 -5.67
N ASN A 66 -4.69 22.13 -4.61
CA ASN A 66 -4.06 23.43 -4.36
C ASN A 66 -2.68 23.55 -5.05
N ILE A 67 -2.13 22.46 -5.59
CA ILE A 67 -0.88 22.47 -6.36
C ILE A 67 -1.13 23.08 -7.74
N CYS A 68 -0.10 23.71 -8.33
CA CYS A 68 -0.21 24.40 -9.61
C CYS A 68 -0.64 23.43 -10.74
N PRO A 69 -1.67 23.77 -11.55
CA PRO A 69 -2.12 22.94 -12.68
C PRO A 69 -1.04 22.67 -13.75
N GLN A 70 0.03 23.47 -13.78
CA GLN A 70 1.15 23.34 -14.72
C GLN A 70 2.12 22.22 -14.32
N GLU A 71 2.16 21.86 -13.03
CA GLU A 71 3.00 20.79 -12.49
C GLU A 71 2.22 19.48 -12.34
N ILE A 72 0.95 19.57 -11.93
CA ILE A 72 0.07 18.42 -11.71
C ILE A 72 -1.28 18.71 -12.39
N ASP A 73 -1.54 18.03 -13.50
CA ASP A 73 -2.84 18.08 -14.16
C ASP A 73 -3.86 17.15 -13.48
N ARG A 74 -5.12 17.23 -13.91
CA ARG A 74 -6.21 16.39 -13.36
C ARG A 74 -5.92 14.89 -13.46
N ASN A 75 -5.31 14.42 -14.55
CA ASN A 75 -5.01 13.00 -14.72
C ASN A 75 -3.96 12.55 -13.69
N HIS A 76 -2.96 13.38 -13.41
CA HIS A 76 -1.98 13.10 -12.36
C HIS A 76 -2.65 13.03 -10.98
N ILE A 77 -3.59 13.91 -10.67
CA ILE A 77 -4.35 13.88 -9.40
C ILE A 77 -5.16 12.57 -9.30
N GLU A 78 -5.90 12.21 -10.36
CA GLU A 78 -6.69 10.98 -10.40
C GLU A 78 -5.83 9.72 -10.18
N HIS A 79 -4.69 9.63 -10.86
CA HIS A 79 -3.79 8.49 -10.74
C HIS A 79 -3.04 8.45 -9.40
N LEU A 80 -2.59 9.58 -8.88
CA LEU A 80 -1.92 9.64 -7.57
C LEU A 80 -2.89 9.27 -6.44
N PHE A 81 -4.13 9.73 -6.53
CA PHE A 81 -5.15 9.40 -5.55
C PHE A 81 -5.51 7.90 -5.59
N LEU A 82 -5.61 7.32 -6.79
CA LEU A 82 -5.74 5.88 -6.99
C LEU A 82 -4.57 5.11 -6.36
N ASP A 83 -3.33 5.51 -6.62
CA ASP A 83 -2.13 4.84 -6.09
C ASP A 83 -2.12 4.84 -4.56
N MET A 84 -2.47 5.97 -3.94
CA MET A 84 -2.58 6.08 -2.48
C MET A 84 -3.68 5.17 -1.93
N PHE A 85 -4.84 5.13 -2.58
CA PHE A 85 -5.96 4.28 -2.17
C PHE A 85 -5.60 2.79 -2.25
N VAL A 86 -4.98 2.38 -3.36
CA VAL A 86 -4.52 1.01 -3.62
C VAL A 86 -3.45 0.62 -2.58
N ALA A 87 -2.42 1.45 -2.41
CA ALA A 87 -1.33 1.19 -1.46
C ALA A 87 -1.81 1.11 -0.01
N GLY A 88 -2.75 1.97 0.40
CA GLY A 88 -3.27 2.01 1.77
C GLY A 88 -4.27 0.91 2.11
N SER A 89 -4.95 0.30 1.13
CA SER A 89 -6.07 -0.63 1.38
C SER A 89 -5.62 -2.07 1.68
N ASP A 90 -4.99 -2.74 0.72
CA ASP A 90 -4.65 -4.17 0.88
C ASP A 90 -3.48 -4.35 1.87
N THR A 91 -2.56 -3.39 1.97
CA THR A 91 -1.37 -3.55 2.83
C THR A 91 -1.72 -3.44 4.32
N THR A 92 -2.57 -2.47 4.69
CA THR A 92 -2.97 -2.25 6.08
C THR A 92 -3.93 -3.35 6.56
N SER A 93 -4.89 -3.75 5.74
CA SER A 93 -5.83 -4.82 6.06
C SER A 93 -5.13 -6.16 6.26
N ASN A 94 -4.21 -6.55 5.36
CA ASN A 94 -3.40 -7.76 5.53
C ASN A 94 -2.51 -7.70 6.78
N THR A 95 -1.89 -6.55 7.06
CA THR A 95 -1.06 -6.39 8.27
C THR A 95 -1.89 -6.57 9.53
N LEU A 96 -3.08 -5.99 9.58
CA LEU A 96 -3.98 -6.10 10.72
C LEU A 96 -4.48 -7.53 10.91
N GLU A 97 -4.86 -8.21 9.82
CA GLU A 97 -5.27 -9.61 9.84
C GLU A 97 -4.19 -10.50 10.46
N TRP A 98 -2.94 -10.37 9.99
CA TRP A 98 -1.81 -11.13 10.55
C TRP A 98 -1.47 -10.75 11.99
N ALA A 99 -1.52 -9.46 12.34
CA ALA A 99 -1.29 -9.02 13.71
C ALA A 99 -2.31 -9.65 14.68
N MET A 100 -3.59 -9.65 14.30
CA MET A 100 -4.64 -10.29 15.09
C MET A 100 -4.48 -11.81 15.17
N ALA A 101 -4.14 -12.46 14.06
CA ALA A 101 -3.88 -13.90 14.02
C ALA A 101 -2.73 -14.30 14.98
N GLU A 102 -1.62 -13.55 14.96
CA GLU A 102 -0.48 -13.82 15.84
C GLU A 102 -0.79 -13.52 17.32
N LEU A 103 -1.55 -12.46 17.62
CA LEU A 103 -1.98 -12.15 18.98
C LEU A 103 -2.90 -13.24 19.54
N LEU A 104 -3.89 -13.70 18.77
CA LEU A 104 -4.81 -14.76 19.19
C LEU A 104 -4.10 -16.11 19.39
N LYS A 105 -3.04 -16.36 18.62
CA LYS A 105 -2.20 -17.56 18.76
C LYS A 105 -1.26 -17.51 19.98
N ASN A 106 -0.95 -16.31 20.48
CA ASN A 106 -0.03 -16.09 21.60
C ASN A 106 -0.72 -15.31 22.75
N PRO A 107 -1.52 -15.99 23.61
CA PRO A 107 -2.32 -15.33 24.65
C PRO A 107 -1.52 -14.42 25.59
N HIS A 108 -0.31 -14.81 25.97
CA HIS A 108 0.57 -13.99 26.80
C HIS A 108 0.98 -12.67 26.13
N THR A 109 1.22 -12.68 24.81
CA THR A 109 1.52 -11.47 24.04
C THR A 109 0.30 -10.55 23.98
N LEU A 110 -0.89 -11.13 23.80
CA LEU A 110 -2.15 -10.40 23.80
C LEU A 110 -2.43 -9.74 25.16
N GLU A 111 -2.30 -10.49 26.25
CA GLU A 111 -2.48 -9.99 27.62
C GLU A 111 -1.56 -8.81 27.90
N LYS A 112 -0.26 -8.95 27.57
CA LYS A 112 0.71 -7.87 27.76
C LYS A 112 0.41 -6.61 26.93
N ALA A 113 -0.12 -6.76 25.71
CA ALA A 113 -0.57 -5.62 24.90
C ALA A 113 -1.80 -4.93 25.50
N GLN A 114 -2.75 -5.71 26.05
CA GLN A 114 -3.92 -5.18 26.75
C GLN A 114 -3.54 -4.47 28.06
N GLU A 115 -2.55 -5.00 28.79
CA GLU A 115 -2.00 -4.36 29.98
C GLU A 115 -1.36 -3.01 29.65
N GLU A 116 -0.54 -2.93 28.60
CA GLU A 116 0.04 -1.65 28.15
C GLU A 116 -1.06 -0.63 27.82
N LEU A 117 -2.10 -1.03 27.06
CA LEU A 117 -3.24 -0.16 26.77
C LEU A 117 -3.96 0.31 28.03
N ALA A 118 -4.20 -0.59 28.99
CA ALA A 118 -4.86 -0.26 30.24
C ALA A 118 -4.03 0.69 31.12
N GLN A 119 -2.71 0.57 31.11
CA GLN A 119 -1.79 1.41 31.89
C GLN A 119 -1.57 2.80 31.26
N VAL A 120 -1.37 2.85 29.95
CA VAL A 120 -0.99 4.09 29.24
C VAL A 120 -2.21 4.94 28.90
N ILE A 121 -3.27 4.31 28.39
CA ILE A 121 -4.49 5.00 27.93
C ILE A 121 -5.51 5.06 29.06
N GLY A 122 -5.72 3.92 29.74
CA GLY A 122 -6.80 3.73 30.72
C GLY A 122 -7.98 2.99 30.11
N ARG A 123 -8.63 2.14 30.92
CA ARG A 123 -9.76 1.31 30.46
C ARG A 123 -10.94 2.17 30.01
N GLY A 124 -11.48 1.87 28.82
CA GLY A 124 -12.67 2.53 28.26
C GLY A 124 -12.46 3.93 27.70
N LYS A 125 -11.21 4.43 27.66
CA LYS A 125 -10.88 5.70 27.03
C LYS A 125 -10.58 5.51 25.55
N LEU A 126 -10.88 6.55 24.76
CA LEU A 126 -10.51 6.61 23.35
C LEU A 126 -9.01 6.88 23.21
N ILE A 127 -8.41 6.29 22.18
CA ILE A 127 -7.00 6.47 21.84
C ILE A 127 -6.88 7.70 20.94
N ASP A 128 -5.94 8.59 21.26
CA ASP A 128 -5.50 9.66 20.37
C ASP A 128 -4.25 9.24 19.57
N GLU A 129 -4.02 9.83 18.41
CA GLU A 129 -2.82 9.58 17.61
C GLU A 129 -1.52 9.89 18.40
N ALA A 130 -1.55 10.92 19.24
CA ALA A 130 -0.41 11.28 20.08
C ALA A 130 -0.06 10.20 21.12
N ASP A 131 -1.02 9.36 21.51
CA ASP A 131 -0.79 8.28 22.47
C ASP A 131 -0.07 7.08 21.87
N VAL A 132 -0.13 6.89 20.55
CA VAL A 132 0.54 5.78 19.84
C VAL A 132 2.05 5.78 20.13
N ALA A 133 2.66 6.96 20.30
CA ALA A 133 4.07 7.09 20.65
C ALA A 133 4.43 6.44 22.00
N LYS A 134 3.47 6.39 22.93
CA LYS A 134 3.62 5.83 24.28
C LYS A 134 3.38 4.31 24.33
N LEU A 135 2.76 3.73 23.31
CA LEU A 135 2.45 2.30 23.21
C LEU A 135 3.64 1.50 22.65
N SER A 136 4.70 1.40 23.45
CA SER A 136 5.97 0.78 23.08
C SER A 136 5.86 -0.69 22.69
N TYR A 137 5.09 -1.48 23.42
CA TYR A 137 4.90 -2.91 23.23
C TYR A 137 4.00 -3.18 22.03
N LEU A 138 2.92 -2.41 21.86
CA LEU A 138 2.08 -2.50 20.66
C LEU A 138 2.88 -2.18 19.39
N ARG A 139 3.79 -1.19 19.45
CA ARG A 139 4.74 -0.93 18.34
C ARG A 139 5.66 -2.11 18.07
N CYS A 140 6.10 -2.82 19.10
CA CYS A 140 6.87 -4.07 18.93
C CYS A 140 6.03 -5.17 18.28
N VAL A 141 4.76 -5.33 18.67
CA VAL A 141 3.84 -6.28 18.02
C VAL A 141 3.72 -5.97 16.53
N VAL A 142 3.46 -4.72 16.15
CA VAL A 142 3.35 -4.31 14.74
C VAL A 142 4.66 -4.57 13.98
N LYS A 143 5.81 -4.22 14.57
CA LYS A 143 7.13 -4.50 13.97
C LYS A 143 7.37 -6.00 13.76
N GLU A 144 6.97 -6.83 14.72
CA GLU A 144 7.14 -8.27 14.64
C GLU A 144 6.20 -8.88 13.59
N THR A 145 4.98 -8.36 13.46
CA THR A 145 4.08 -8.70 12.35
C THR A 145 4.73 -8.38 11.01
N PHE A 146 5.32 -7.20 10.83
CA PHE A 146 6.05 -6.88 9.59
C PHE A 146 7.27 -7.78 9.34
N ARG A 147 7.97 -8.21 10.41
CA ARG A 147 9.13 -9.10 10.31
C ARG A 147 8.75 -10.50 9.81
N ILE A 148 7.62 -11.03 10.26
CA ILE A 148 7.16 -12.39 9.95
C ILE A 148 6.28 -12.40 8.70
N HIS A 149 5.36 -11.45 8.58
CA HIS A 149 4.31 -11.38 7.56
C HIS A 149 4.36 -10.05 6.80
N PRO A 150 5.44 -9.75 6.05
CA PRO A 150 5.52 -8.53 5.27
C PRO A 150 4.43 -8.51 4.17
N PRO A 151 3.58 -7.46 4.07
CA PRO A 151 2.52 -7.40 3.06
C PRO A 151 3.01 -7.46 1.61
N ALA A 152 4.25 -7.05 1.37
CA ALA A 152 4.94 -7.14 0.10
C ALA A 152 6.26 -7.92 0.26
N PRO A 153 6.23 -9.27 0.29
CA PRO A 153 7.40 -10.11 0.60
C PRO A 153 8.53 -10.01 -0.43
N PHE A 154 8.24 -9.45 -1.60
CA PHE A 154 9.18 -9.30 -2.73
C PHE A 154 9.38 -7.83 -3.14
N LEU A 155 8.82 -6.90 -2.35
CA LEU A 155 8.70 -5.48 -2.69
C LEU A 155 8.16 -5.27 -4.12
N ILE A 156 8.29 -4.04 -4.63
CA ILE A 156 8.01 -3.73 -6.03
C ILE A 156 9.29 -4.00 -6.82
N PRO A 157 9.24 -4.74 -7.95
CA PRO A 157 10.40 -4.99 -8.78
C PRO A 157 11.10 -3.70 -9.21
N ARG A 158 12.42 -3.66 -9.08
CA ARG A 158 13.25 -2.56 -9.61
C ARG A 158 13.86 -2.97 -10.94
N LYS A 159 14.24 -1.98 -11.74
CA LYS A 159 14.86 -2.20 -13.05
C LYS A 159 16.16 -1.41 -13.14
N ALA A 160 17.24 -2.08 -13.56
CA ALA A 160 18.53 -1.43 -13.78
C ALA A 160 18.42 -0.43 -14.95
N VAL A 161 18.76 0.84 -14.71
CA VAL A 161 18.70 1.91 -15.73
C VAL A 161 19.94 1.88 -16.63
N GLU A 162 21.04 1.37 -16.11
CA GLU A 162 22.34 1.18 -16.76
C GLU A 162 23.01 -0.09 -16.22
N ASP A 163 24.15 -0.48 -16.81
CA ASP A 163 24.95 -1.60 -16.31
C ASP A 163 25.56 -1.21 -14.96
N VAL A 164 25.34 -2.04 -13.93
CA VAL A 164 25.79 -1.77 -12.55
C VAL A 164 26.63 -2.93 -12.04
N GLU A 165 27.82 -2.63 -11.50
CA GLU A 165 28.60 -3.62 -10.76
C GLU A 165 28.07 -3.72 -9.31
N PHE A 166 27.65 -4.91 -8.91
CA PHE A 166 27.16 -5.20 -7.58
C PHE A 166 27.78 -6.50 -7.05
N CYS A 167 28.52 -6.41 -5.94
CA CYS A 167 29.20 -7.54 -5.31
C CYS A 167 30.10 -8.35 -6.29
N GLY A 168 30.76 -7.68 -7.23
CA GLY A 168 31.61 -8.31 -8.25
C GLY A 168 30.87 -8.94 -9.42
N TYR A 169 29.55 -8.75 -9.53
CA TYR A 169 28.74 -9.15 -10.67
C TYR A 169 28.28 -7.92 -11.45
N ILE A 170 28.31 -8.00 -12.78
CA ILE A 170 27.69 -6.99 -13.63
C ILE A 170 26.21 -7.32 -13.77
N ILE A 171 25.35 -6.41 -13.32
CA ILE A 171 23.91 -6.42 -13.54
C ILE A 171 23.66 -5.61 -14.82
N PRO A 172 23.28 -6.23 -15.94
CA PRO A 172 23.04 -5.51 -17.18
C PRO A 172 21.86 -4.54 -17.06
N LYS A 173 21.91 -3.47 -17.85
CA LYS A 173 20.78 -2.59 -18.10
C LYS A 173 19.53 -3.40 -18.45
N ASP A 174 18.38 -2.88 -18.01
CA ASP A 174 17.07 -3.48 -18.18
C ASP A 174 16.81 -4.77 -17.39
N SER A 175 17.78 -5.25 -16.61
CA SER A 175 17.57 -6.37 -15.69
C SER A 175 16.59 -5.98 -14.57
N SER A 176 15.59 -6.84 -14.34
CA SER A 176 14.64 -6.69 -13.24
C SER A 176 15.19 -7.38 -11.99
N SER A 177 15.27 -6.63 -10.88
CA SER A 177 15.65 -7.15 -9.57
C SER A 177 14.48 -7.08 -8.59
N CYS A 178 14.50 -7.96 -7.61
CA CYS A 178 13.47 -8.07 -6.60
C CYS A 178 14.14 -8.33 -5.25
N GLU A 179 13.74 -7.55 -4.24
CA GLU A 179 14.27 -7.66 -2.90
C GLU A 179 13.32 -8.52 -2.06
N ARG A 180 13.81 -9.68 -1.59
CA ARG A 180 13.03 -10.55 -0.72
C ARG A 180 13.07 -10.02 0.71
N MET A 181 11.90 -9.66 1.23
CA MET A 181 11.68 -9.29 2.62
C MET A 181 11.47 -10.53 3.49
N GLY A 182 11.92 -10.44 4.75
CA GLY A 182 11.78 -11.49 5.76
C GLY A 182 13.02 -12.38 5.88
N ASN A 183 13.39 -12.73 7.11
CA ASN A 183 14.47 -13.67 7.38
C ASN A 183 14.07 -15.08 6.90
N ARG A 184 15.05 -15.89 6.47
CA ARG A 184 14.91 -17.36 6.49
C ARG A 184 14.71 -17.77 7.95
N ALA A 185 13.47 -17.79 8.43
CA ALA A 185 13.13 -18.57 9.60
C ALA A 185 13.37 -20.04 9.22
N ARG A 186 14.53 -20.58 9.60
CA ARG A 186 14.69 -22.02 9.71
C ARG A 186 13.68 -22.47 10.76
N LEU A 187 12.63 -23.16 10.32
CA LEU A 187 11.91 -24.13 11.14
C LEU A 187 12.75 -25.40 11.20
#